data_AF-A0A533V8U5-F1
#
_entry.id   AF-A0A533V8U5-F1
#
_cell.length_a   1.000
_cell.length_b   1.000
_cell.length_c   1.000
_cell.angle_alpha   90.00
_cell.angle_beta   90.00
_cell.angle_gamma   90.00
#
_symmetry.space_group_name_H-M   'P 1'
#
loop_
_entity.id
_entity.type
_entity.pdbx_description
1 polymer ?
#
loop_
_entity_poly.entity_id
_entity_poly.type
_entity_poly.pdbx_seq_one_letter_code
_entity_poly.pdbx_strand_id
1 'polypeptide(L)' 'MEEIRCKIVPKPERNTKTVIGGGENYGKRPLFVGHGTGLRRYSCGNCNLVLIDNVGENIRLVNIVLKCPDCQSYNELPD' A
#
# COMPACT_ATOMS: atom_id res chain seq x y z
N MET A 1 -15.04 -8.80 -1.58
CA MET A 1 -13.84 -7.99 -1.29
C MET A 1 -12.86 -8.23 -2.43
N GLU A 2 -12.67 -7.22 -3.26
CA GLU A 2 -11.72 -7.17 -4.36
C GLU A 2 -10.29 -7.03 -3.81
N GLU A 3 -9.38 -7.85 -4.32
CA GLU A 3 -7.96 -7.72 -4.04
C GLU A 3 -7.23 -7.18 -5.25
N ILE A 4 -6.44 -6.14 -5.03
CA ILE A 4 -5.67 -5.49 -6.06
C ILE A 4 -4.19 -5.61 -5.70
N ARG A 5 -3.43 -6.24 -6.58
CA ARG A 5 -1.98 -6.35 -6.41
C ARG A 5 -1.30 -5.06 -6.89
N CYS A 6 -0.53 -4.43 -6.03
CA CYS A 6 0.20 -3.21 -6.36
C CYS A 6 1.30 -3.46 -7.39
N LYS A 7 1.65 -2.41 -8.14
CA LYS A 7 2.78 -2.42 -9.05
C LYS A 7 4.07 -2.13 -8.28
N ILE A 8 5.10 -2.96 -8.46
CA ILE A 8 6.43 -2.67 -7.89
C ILE A 8 7.07 -1.55 -8.71
N VAL A 9 7.61 -0.56 -8.00
CA VAL A 9 8.35 0.56 -8.57
C VAL A 9 9.73 0.67 -7.92
N PRO A 10 10.72 1.30 -8.57
CA PRO A 10 11.95 1.68 -7.88
C PRO A 10 11.64 2.70 -6.77
N LYS A 11 12.60 2.86 -5.85
CA LYS A 11 12.52 3.93 -4.86
C LYS A 11 12.33 5.27 -5.57
N PRO A 12 11.29 6.05 -5.25
CA PRO A 12 11.07 7.32 -5.91
C PRO A 12 12.19 8.31 -5.57
N GLU A 13 12.49 9.19 -6.52
CA GLU A 13 13.44 10.27 -6.32
C GLU A 13 12.98 11.22 -5.21
N ARG A 14 13.93 11.85 -4.53
CA ARG A 14 13.64 12.76 -3.43
C ARG A 14 12.72 13.88 -3.92
N ASN A 15 11.68 14.18 -3.15
CA ASN A 15 10.67 15.21 -3.43
C ASN A 15 9.75 14.95 -4.64
N THR A 16 9.68 13.74 -5.20
CA THR A 16 8.77 13.42 -6.33
C THR A 16 7.47 12.74 -5.91
N LYS A 17 7.50 11.90 -4.88
CA LYS A 17 6.35 11.14 -4.37
C LYS A 17 6.42 11.06 -2.85
N THR A 18 5.25 11.00 -2.19
CA THR A 18 5.17 10.72 -0.76
C THR A 18 5.32 9.23 -0.53
N VAL A 19 6.33 8.83 0.25
CA VAL A 19 6.53 7.43 0.64
C VAL A 19 5.92 7.20 2.01
N ILE A 20 4.96 6.28 2.10
CA ILE A 20 4.39 5.82 3.37
C ILE A 20 4.93 4.43 3.69
N GLY A 21 5.41 4.24 4.91
CA GLY A 21 5.90 2.96 5.39
C GLY A 21 5.70 2.82 6.89
N GLY A 22 5.79 1.59 7.37
CA GLY A 22 5.79 1.30 8.80
C GLY A 22 7.09 1.79 9.44
N GLY A 23 7.00 2.27 10.68
CA GLY A 23 8.19 2.55 11.48
C GLY A 23 8.99 1.30 11.85
N GLU A 24 10.08 1.50 12.58
CA GLU A 24 10.84 0.38 13.14
C GLU A 24 9.93 -0.47 14.05
N ASN A 25 9.92 -1.79 13.84
CA ASN A 25 9.03 -2.75 14.51
C ASN A 25 7.54 -2.70 14.11
N TYR A 26 7.19 -2.13 12.96
CA TYR A 26 5.80 -2.12 12.49
C TYR A 26 5.23 -3.53 12.26
N GLY A 27 6.07 -4.49 11.86
CA GLY A 27 5.67 -5.87 11.60
C GLY A 27 4.85 -6.03 10.31
N LYS A 28 4.29 -7.23 10.12
CA LYS A 28 3.57 -7.65 8.92
C LYS A 28 2.07 -7.31 8.98
N ARG A 29 1.74 -6.03 9.08
CA ARG A 29 0.35 -5.54 9.13
C ARG A 29 0.09 -4.48 8.04
N PRO A 30 -1.17 -4.23 7.65
CA PRO A 30 -1.51 -3.20 6.67
C PRO A 30 -1.15 -1.81 7.20
N LEU A 31 -0.56 -0.97 6.34
CA LEU A 31 -0.21 0.43 6.62
C LEU A 31 -1.44 1.31 6.87
N PHE A 32 -2.53 0.98 6.18
CA PHE A 32 -3.83 1.63 6.31
C PHE A 32 -4.91 0.58 6.48
N VAL A 33 -5.85 0.84 7.39
CA VAL A 33 -7.06 0.05 7.55
C VAL A 33 -8.23 1.03 7.56
N GLY A 34 -9.11 0.95 6.57
CA GLY A 34 -10.33 1.75 6.56
C GLY A 34 -11.33 1.27 7.62
N HIS A 35 -12.24 2.15 8.01
CA HIS A 35 -13.38 1.83 8.88
C HIS A 35 -14.63 1.58 8.01
N GLY A 36 -15.44 0.56 8.37
CA GLY A 36 -16.73 0.28 7.71
C GLY A 36 -16.72 -0.95 6.79
N THR A 37 -17.58 -0.97 5.77
CA THR A 37 -17.74 -2.05 4.77
C THR A 37 -16.91 -1.78 3.51
N GLY A 38 -15.61 -1.55 3.68
CA GLY A 38 -14.70 -1.41 2.55
C GLY A 38 -14.67 -2.71 1.73
N LEU A 39 -14.63 -2.56 0.41
CA LEU A 39 -14.68 -3.70 -0.51
C LEU A 39 -13.34 -3.96 -1.18
N ARG A 40 -12.31 -3.13 -0.97
CA ARG A 40 -10.99 -3.31 -1.59
C ARG A 40 -9.88 -3.52 -0.57
N ARG A 41 -8.94 -4.38 -0.93
CA ARG A 41 -7.63 -4.54 -0.29
C ARG A 41 -6.52 -4.43 -1.32
N TYR A 42 -5.39 -3.86 -0.92
CA TYR A 42 -4.21 -3.75 -1.78
C TYR A 42 -3.07 -4.57 -1.20
N SER A 43 -2.53 -5.50 -2.01
CA SER A 43 -1.43 -6.36 -1.63
C SER A 43 -0.12 -5.97 -2.30
N CYS A 44 0.98 -6.22 -1.62
CA CYS A 44 2.32 -5.94 -2.12
C CYS A 44 2.58 -6.72 -3.41
N GLY A 45 3.08 -6.03 -4.43
CA GLY A 45 3.42 -6.62 -5.72
C GLY A 45 4.50 -7.71 -5.62
N ASN A 46 5.33 -7.70 -4.57
CA ASN A 46 6.44 -8.64 -4.41
C ASN A 46 6.10 -9.84 -3.52
N CYS A 47 5.68 -9.60 -2.26
CA CYS A 47 5.49 -10.66 -1.26
C CYS A 47 4.02 -10.94 -0.91
N ASN A 48 3.06 -10.31 -1.59
CA ASN A 48 1.61 -10.42 -1.36
C ASN A 48 1.12 -9.98 0.02
N LEU A 49 1.97 -9.36 0.87
CA LEU A 49 1.51 -8.77 2.13
C LEU A 49 0.44 -7.71 1.86
N VAL A 50 -0.69 -7.77 2.56
CA VAL A 50 -1.71 -6.71 2.52
C VAL A 50 -1.13 -5.41 3.07
N LEU A 51 -1.05 -4.39 2.21
CA LEU A 51 -0.54 -3.06 2.54
C LEU A 51 -1.66 -2.10 2.93
N ILE A 52 -2.85 -2.29 2.36
CA ILE A 52 -4.04 -1.50 2.65
C ILE A 52 -5.22 -2.45 2.75
N ASP A 53 -6.03 -2.31 3.78
CA ASP A 53 -7.19 -3.15 4.00
C ASP A 53 -8.47 -2.33 4.22
N ASN A 54 -9.61 -2.93 3.89
CA ASN A 54 -10.95 -2.40 4.12
C ASN A 54 -11.19 -0.98 3.57
N VAL A 55 -10.77 -0.71 2.32
CA VAL A 55 -10.96 0.61 1.68
C VAL A 55 -12.21 0.62 0.80
N GLY A 56 -13.00 1.69 0.92
CA GLY A 56 -14.21 1.91 0.12
C GLY A 56 -13.90 2.23 -1.34
N GLU A 57 -14.81 1.87 -2.24
CA GLU A 57 -14.60 1.98 -3.69
C GLU A 57 -14.39 3.41 -4.20
N ASN A 58 -14.89 4.40 -3.46
CA ASN A 58 -14.82 5.82 -3.81
C ASN A 58 -13.55 6.51 -3.30
N ILE A 59 -12.71 5.83 -2.52
CA ILE A 59 -11.45 6.40 -2.01
C ILE A 59 -10.37 6.20 -3.06
N ARG A 60 -9.81 7.32 -3.54
CA ARG A 60 -8.63 7.33 -4.41
C ARG A 60 -7.41 7.72 -3.60
N LEU A 61 -6.37 6.91 -3.68
CA LEU A 61 -5.07 7.16 -3.08
C LEU A 61 -4.08 7.50 -4.19
N VAL A 62 -3.84 8.80 -4.40
CA VAL A 62 -3.01 9.31 -5.49
C VAL A 62 -1.68 9.85 -4.98
N ASN A 63 -0.64 9.81 -5.82
CA ASN A 63 0.70 10.35 -5.52
C ASN A 63 1.39 9.80 -4.26
N ILE A 64 1.00 8.60 -3.83
CA ILE A 64 1.65 7.89 -2.75
C ILE A 64 2.34 6.63 -3.25
N VAL A 65 3.46 6.30 -2.63
CA VAL A 65 4.17 5.03 -2.80
C VAL A 65 4.23 4.35 -1.45
N LEU A 66 3.79 3.08 -1.39
CA LEU A 66 3.80 2.29 -0.18
C LEU A 66 5.10 1.49 -0.09
N LYS A 67 5.87 1.69 0.97
CA LYS A 67 7.02 0.85 1.29
C LYS A 67 6.54 -0.36 2.10
N CYS A 68 6.65 -1.55 1.52
CA CYS A 68 6.24 -2.78 2.18
C CYS A 68 7.03 -3.00 3.48
N PRO A 69 6.38 -3.18 4.64
CA PRO A 69 7.09 -3.38 5.89
C PRO A 69 7.79 -4.75 5.99
N ASP A 70 7.40 -5.73 5.18
CA ASP A 70 8.01 -7.07 5.15
C ASP A 70 9.21 -7.12 4.19
N CYS A 71 8.97 -7.01 2.87
CA CYS A 71 10.04 -7.16 1.87
C CYS A 71 10.72 -5.84 1.44
N GLN A 72 10.34 -4.70 2.02
CA GLN A 72 10.92 -3.38 1.75
C GLN A 72 10.76 -2.86 0.31
N SER A 73 10.02 -3.55 -0.56
CA SER A 73 9.69 -3.10 -1.91
C SER A 73 8.82 -1.85 -1.90
N TYR A 74 8.97 -1.01 -2.93
CA TYR A 74 8.13 0.16 -3.15
C TYR A 74 6.98 -0.20 -4.08
N ASN A 75 5.76 0.20 -3.71
CA ASN A 75 4.53 -0.24 -4.34
C ASN A 75 3.68 0.99 -4.72
N GLU A 76 3.29 1.08 -5.98
CA GLU A 76 2.34 2.08 -6.48
C GLU A 76 0.95 1.43 -6.63
N LEU A 77 -0.08 2.19 -6.28
CA LEU A 77 -1.47 1.79 -6.44
C LEU A 77 -1.88 2.01 -7.90
N PRO A 78 -2.69 1.11 -8.50
CA PRO A 78 -3.23 1.36 -9.83
C PRO A 78 -4.21 2.55 -9.80
N ASP A 79 -4.20 3.32 -10.89
CA ASP A 79 -5.05 4.52 -11.10
C ASP A 79 -6.55 4.21 -11.21
#